data_AF-A0A090WKR4-F1
#
_entry.id   AF-A0A090WKR4-F1
#
_cell.length_a   1.000
_cell.length_b   1.000
_cell.length_c   1.000
_cell.angle_alpha   90.00
_cell.angle_beta   90.00
_cell.angle_gamma   90.00
#
_symmetry.space_group_name_H-M   'P 1'
#
loop_
_entity.id
_entity.type
_entity.pdbx_description
1 polymer ?
#
loop_
_entity_poly.entity_id
_entity_poly.type
_entity_poly.pdbx_seq_one_letter_code
_entity_poly.pdbx_strand_id
1 'polypeptide(L)'
;MKAIPEIIVKQKEYFKSGKTKSVAFRISILKALKKELEANEQAVFNALKLDFKKSEFETYLSEYSMVMSQLNLVIKNLKNGQNHNAYLAACSYFRQAVLFTKNLMVAF
;
A
#
# COMPACT_ATOMS: atom_id res chain seq x y z
N MET A 1 26.24 -1.13 6.98
CA MET A 1 24.84 -1.57 7.13
C MET A 1 24.48 -1.42 8.62
N LYS A 2 23.38 -0.75 8.99
CA LYS A 2 23.03 -0.56 10.42
C LYS A 2 22.56 -1.88 11.02
N ALA A 3 22.94 -2.16 12.27
CA ALA A 3 22.48 -3.36 12.96
C ALA A 3 20.97 -3.27 13.27
N ILE A 4 20.26 -4.41 13.27
CA ILE A 4 18.81 -4.49 13.53
C ILE A 4 18.43 -3.76 14.85
N PRO A 5 19.15 -3.93 15.97
CA PRO A 5 18.82 -3.22 17.21
C PRO A 5 18.86 -1.69 17.07
N GLU A 6 19.81 -1.15 16.32
CA GLU A 6 19.93 0.30 16.09
C GLU A 6 18.76 0.87 15.29
N ILE A 7 18.27 0.12 14.29
CA ILE A 7 17.11 0.51 13.48
C ILE A 7 15.87 0.62 14.37
N ILE A 8 15.66 -0.36 15.25
CA ILE A 8 14.52 -0.41 16.17
C ILE A 8 14.56 0.78 17.14
N VAL A 9 15.73 1.09 17.71
CA VAL A 9 15.89 2.24 18.62
C VAL A 9 15.51 3.53 17.90
N LYS A 10 16.04 3.76 16.69
CA LYS A 10 15.75 4.97 15.89
C LYS A 10 14.27 5.11 15.54
N GLN A 11 13.60 4.02 15.17
CA GLN A 11 12.16 4.04 14.91
C GLN A 11 11.34 4.39 16.16
N LYS A 12 11.71 3.83 17.32
CA LYS A 12 11.06 4.13 18.60
C LYS A 12 11.26 5.60 18.99
N GLU A 13 12.46 6.13 18.86
CA GLU A 13 12.76 7.54 19.13
C GLU A 13 11.99 8.47 18.20
N TYR A 14 11.95 8.16 16.90
CA TYR A 14 11.19 8.94 15.93
C TYR A 14 9.68 8.93 16.24
N PHE A 15 9.12 7.79 16.60
CA PHE A 15 7.72 7.69 17.02
C PHE A 15 7.44 8.50 18.30
N LYS A 16 8.33 8.40 19.29
CA LYS A 16 8.25 9.16 20.56
C LYS A 16 8.33 10.67 20.34
N SER A 17 8.97 11.14 19.27
CA SER A 17 9.00 12.57 18.92
C SER A 17 7.62 13.18 18.60
N GLY A 18 6.59 12.35 18.39
CA GLY A 18 5.21 12.81 18.15
C GLY A 18 4.94 13.32 16.73
N LYS A 19 5.96 13.43 15.87
CA LYS A 19 5.84 13.89 14.47
C LYS A 19 4.79 13.10 13.67
N THR A 20 4.67 11.81 13.93
CA THR A 20 3.75 10.89 13.24
C THR A 20 2.27 11.09 13.58
N LYS A 21 1.94 11.88 14.63
CA LYS A 21 0.54 12.12 15.07
C LYS A 21 -0.20 13.07 14.13
N SER A 22 0.50 14.02 13.52
CA SER A 22 -0.12 15.03 12.65
C SER A 22 -0.77 14.38 11.43
N VAL A 23 -2.05 14.67 11.20
CA VAL A 23 -2.78 14.21 10.01
C VAL A 23 -2.14 14.76 8.74
N ALA A 24 -1.72 16.04 8.75
CA ALA A 24 -1.05 16.67 7.62
C ALA A 24 0.28 15.96 7.29
N PHE A 25 1.05 15.59 8.31
CA PHE A 25 2.29 14.82 8.14
C PHE A 25 2.01 13.42 7.55
N ARG A 26 0.99 12.71 8.06
CA ARG A 26 0.63 11.39 7.49
C ARG A 26 0.21 11.50 6.03
N ILE A 27 -0.58 12.52 5.67
CA ILE A 27 -0.98 12.77 4.28
C ILE A 27 0.23 13.09 3.39
N SER A 28 1.21 13.87 3.86
CA SER A 28 2.39 14.20 3.06
C SER A 28 3.25 12.97 2.78
N ILE A 29 3.42 12.09 3.77
CA ILE A 29 4.13 10.81 3.61
C ILE A 29 3.40 9.87 2.65
N LEU A 30 2.08 9.74 2.75
CA LEU A 30 1.29 8.91 1.85
C LEU A 30 1.34 9.40 0.39
N LYS A 31 1.33 10.72 0.18
CA LYS A 31 1.51 11.31 -1.15
C LYS A 31 2.93 11.07 -1.69
N ALA A 32 3.95 11.16 -0.85
CA ALA A 32 5.32 10.87 -1.23
C ALA A 32 5.47 9.39 -1.64
N LEU A 33 4.89 8.46 -0.88
CA LEU A 33 4.86 7.04 -1.23
C LEU A 33 4.15 6.78 -2.55
N LYS A 34 2.98 7.39 -2.75
CA LYS A 34 2.24 7.29 -4.02
C LYS A 34 3.11 7.75 -5.20
N LYS A 35 3.76 8.92 -5.07
CA LYS A 35 4.64 9.47 -6.11
C LYS A 35 5.82 8.55 -6.40
N GLU A 36 6.41 7.94 -5.37
CA GLU A 36 7.52 7.00 -5.53
C GLU A 36 7.07 5.74 -6.27
N LEU A 37 5.88 5.21 -5.96
CA LEU A 37 5.31 4.06 -6.68
C LEU A 37 5.05 4.39 -8.15
N GLU A 38 4.45 5.56 -8.44
CA GLU A 38 4.23 6.05 -9.81
C GLU A 38 5.55 6.18 -10.59
N ALA A 39 6.60 6.69 -9.94
CA ALA A 39 7.92 6.85 -10.56
C ALA A 39 8.64 5.50 -10.82
N ASN A 40 8.27 4.45 -10.09
CA ASN A 40 8.92 3.13 -10.14
C ASN A 40 7.97 2.02 -10.63
N GLU A 41 6.89 2.37 -11.33
CA GLU A 41 5.86 1.41 -11.77
C GLU A 41 6.46 0.20 -12.50
N GLN A 42 7.31 0.46 -13.50
CA GLN A 42 7.95 -0.60 -14.27
C GLN A 42 8.89 -1.47 -13.41
N ALA A 43 9.56 -0.88 -12.42
CA ALA A 43 10.43 -1.63 -11.51
C ALA A 43 9.61 -2.61 -10.65
N VAL A 44 8.41 -2.20 -10.21
CA VAL A 44 7.47 -3.09 -9.51
C VAL A 44 7.03 -4.23 -10.42
N PHE A 45 6.68 -3.94 -11.67
CA PHE A 45 6.26 -4.98 -12.63
C PHE A 45 7.38 -5.98 -12.92
N ASN A 46 8.59 -5.47 -13.13
CA ASN A 46 9.76 -6.31 -13.40
C ASN A 46 10.10 -7.20 -12.20
N ALA A 47 10.02 -6.69 -10.97
CA ALA A 47 10.24 -7.47 -9.76
C ALA A 47 9.20 -8.59 -9.62
N LEU A 48 7.91 -8.27 -9.81
CA LEU A 48 6.83 -9.26 -9.72
C LEU A 48 6.87 -10.28 -10.87
N LYS A 49 7.35 -9.88 -12.05
CA LYS A 49 7.65 -10.82 -13.13
C LYS A 49 8.79 -11.76 -12.77
N LEU A 50 9.86 -11.25 -12.14
CA LEU A 50 11.01 -12.05 -11.76
C LEU A 50 10.66 -13.07 -10.67
N ASP A 51 9.96 -12.62 -9.62
CA ASP A 51 9.67 -13.44 -8.44
C ASP A 51 8.48 -14.38 -8.65
N PHE A 52 7.43 -13.90 -9.32
CA PHE A 52 6.14 -14.60 -9.43
C PHE A 52 5.72 -14.93 -10.87
N LYS A 53 6.52 -14.54 -11.88
CA LYS A 53 6.22 -14.73 -13.31
C LYS A 53 4.93 -14.07 -13.81
N LYS A 54 4.27 -13.23 -13.00
CA LYS A 54 3.05 -12.48 -13.36
C LYS A 54 3.28 -11.61 -14.58
N SER A 55 2.30 -11.52 -15.47
CA SER A 55 2.33 -10.52 -16.55
C SER A 55 2.18 -9.10 -15.98
N GLU A 56 2.53 -8.08 -16.75
CA GLU A 56 2.28 -6.68 -16.34
C GLU A 56 0.80 -6.42 -16.11
N PHE A 57 -0.07 -6.94 -16.98
CA PHE A 57 -1.52 -6.82 -16.85
C PHE A 57 -2.05 -7.45 -15.55
N GLU A 58 -1.62 -8.68 -15.24
CA GLU A 58 -2.01 -9.36 -14.00
C GLU A 58 -1.48 -8.61 -12.78
N THR A 59 -0.24 -8.13 -12.85
CA THR A 59 0.39 -7.33 -11.79
C THR A 59 -0.37 -6.04 -11.55
N TYR A 60 -0.75 -5.34 -12.62
CA TYR A 60 -1.52 -4.11 -12.56
C TYR A 60 -2.87 -4.32 -11.87
N LEU A 61 -3.63 -5.33 -12.30
CA LEU A 61 -4.96 -5.60 -11.76
C LEU A 61 -4.92 -6.10 -10.31
N SER A 62 -4.01 -7.02 -9.99
CA SER A 62 -4.03 -7.72 -8.70
C SER A 62 -3.27 -7.03 -7.58
N GLU A 63 -2.22 -6.26 -7.89
CA GLU A 63 -1.33 -5.67 -6.87
C GLU A 63 -1.32 -4.15 -6.97
N TYR A 64 -0.92 -3.63 -8.13
CA TYR A 64 -0.55 -2.22 -8.25
C TYR A 64 -1.77 -1.29 -8.18
N SER A 65 -2.80 -1.53 -8.99
CA SER A 65 -4.02 -0.70 -9.00
C SER A 65 -4.74 -0.73 -7.64
N MET A 66 -4.70 -1.88 -6.95
CA MET A 66 -5.26 -2.02 -5.60
C MET A 66 -4.52 -1.12 -4.61
N VAL A 67 -3.18 -1.19 -4.55
CA VAL A 67 -2.38 -0.33 -3.66
C VAL A 67 -2.60 1.15 -3.96
N MET A 68 -2.62 1.54 -5.24
CA MET A 68 -2.85 2.93 -5.66
C MET A 68 -4.24 3.44 -5.25
N SER A 69 -5.27 2.60 -5.40
CA SER A 69 -6.64 2.90 -4.95
C SER A 69 -6.72 3.07 -3.43
N GLN A 70 -6.07 2.19 -2.66
CA GLN A 70 -6.03 2.27 -1.20
C GLN A 70 -5.32 3.55 -0.72
N LEU A 71 -4.19 3.93 -1.34
CA LEU A 71 -3.51 5.18 -1.02
C LEU A 71 -4.43 6.39 -1.23
N ASN A 72 -5.13 6.45 -2.37
CA ASN A 72 -6.07 7.53 -2.66
C ASN A 72 -7.22 7.58 -1.64
N LEU A 73 -7.79 6.43 -1.30
CA LEU A 73 -8.88 6.31 -0.33
C LEU A 73 -8.45 6.78 1.06
N VAL A 74 -7.31 6.29 1.56
CA VAL A 74 -6.77 6.67 2.87
C VAL A 74 -6.48 8.17 2.92
N ILE A 75 -5.86 8.74 1.87
CA ILE A 75 -5.61 10.18 1.79
C ILE A 75 -6.92 10.98 1.84
N LYS A 76 -7.95 10.56 1.10
CA LYS A 76 -9.27 11.20 1.09
C LYS A 76 -9.93 11.13 2.48
N ASN A 77 -9.91 9.97 3.12
CA ASN A 77 -10.54 9.77 4.43
C ASN A 77 -9.84 10.58 5.52
N LEU A 78 -8.50 10.66 5.49
CA LEU A 78 -7.73 11.49 6.41
C LEU A 78 -8.03 12.98 6.25
N LYS A 79 -8.23 13.46 5.01
CA LYS A 79 -8.63 14.86 4.77
C LYS A 79 -10.04 15.17 5.29
N ASN A 80 -10.95 14.20 5.19
CA ASN A 80 -12.35 14.36 5.56
C ASN A 80 -12.62 14.06 7.05
N GLY A 81 -11.59 13.74 7.84
CA GLY A 81 -11.75 13.42 9.26
C GLY A 81 -12.57 12.15 9.53
N GLN A 82 -12.69 11.24 8.56
CA GLN A 82 -13.47 10.01 8.75
C GLN A 82 -12.75 9.05 9.71
N ASN A 83 -13.47 8.64 10.75
CA ASN A 83 -13.00 7.69 11.76
C ASN A 83 -12.79 6.27 11.18
N HIS A 84 -11.95 5.50 11.87
CA HIS A 84 -11.31 4.24 11.47
C HIS A 84 -12.24 3.11 10.93
N ASN A 85 -13.56 3.21 11.12
CA ASN A 85 -14.50 2.15 10.76
C ASN A 85 -14.73 2.00 9.25
N ALA A 86 -14.43 3.03 8.45
CA ALA A 86 -14.50 2.94 6.98
C ALA A 86 -13.34 2.14 6.35
N TYR A 87 -12.25 1.92 7.11
CA TYR A 87 -11.02 1.29 6.60
C TYR A 87 -11.13 -0.24 6.52
N LEU A 88 -11.96 -0.84 7.38
CA LEU A 88 -12.27 -2.27 7.34
C LEU A 88 -13.00 -2.68 6.06
N ALA A 89 -13.83 -1.79 5.50
CA ALA A 89 -14.49 -2.01 4.22
C ALA A 89 -13.51 -2.01 3.04
N ALA A 90 -12.38 -1.31 3.15
CA ALA A 90 -11.34 -1.28 2.12
C ALA A 90 -10.42 -2.50 2.19
N CYS A 91 -10.08 -2.98 3.39
CA CYS A 91 -9.37 -4.23 3.61
C CYS A 91 -10.21 -5.48 3.28
N SER A 92 -11.55 -5.44 3.41
CA SER A 92 -12.41 -6.57 3.03
C SER A 92 -12.39 -6.87 1.53
N TYR A 93 -12.09 -5.88 0.67
CA TYR A 93 -11.87 -6.12 -0.77
C TYR A 93 -10.61 -6.96 -1.04
N PHE A 94 -9.61 -6.90 -0.17
CA PHE A 94 -8.40 -7.72 -0.30
C PHE A 94 -8.69 -9.22 -0.16
N ARG A 95 -9.67 -9.59 0.69
CA ARG A 95 -10.10 -10.99 0.83
C ARG A 95 -10.99 -11.45 -0.33
N GLN A 96 -11.87 -10.57 -0.84
CA GLN A 96 -12.80 -10.92 -1.92
C GLN A 96 -12.11 -11.00 -3.30
N ALA A 97 -11.13 -10.13 -3.59
CA ALA A 97 -10.43 -10.13 -4.88
C ALA A 97 -9.55 -11.38 -5.08
N VAL A 98 -8.93 -11.89 -4.01
CA VAL A 98 -8.17 -13.16 -4.03
C VAL A 98 -9.10 -14.38 -4.20
N LEU A 99 -10.34 -14.31 -3.71
CA LEU A 99 -11.36 -15.36 -3.89
C LEU A 99 -12.01 -15.31 -5.29
N PHE A 100 -12.17 -14.13 -5.88
CA PHE A 100 -12.79 -13.97 -7.19
C PHE A 100 -11.87 -14.43 -8.33
N THR A 101 -10.57 -14.17 -8.22
CA THR A 101 -9.57 -14.64 -9.21
C THR A 101 -9.35 -16.15 -9.17
N LYS A 102 -9.47 -16.79 -8.00
CA LYS A 102 -9.41 -18.27 -7.89
C LYS A 102 -10.62 -18.99 -8.48
N ASN A 103 -11.80 -18.36 -8.49
CA ASN A 103 -13.02 -18.97 -9.05
C ASN A 103 -13.26 -18.62 -10.52
N LEU A 104 -12.66 -17.56 -11.07
CA LEU A 104 -12.82 -17.20 -12.48
C LEU A 104 -11.85 -17.94 -13.42
N MET A 105 -10.72 -18.45 -12.92
CA MET A 105 -9.74 -19.22 -13.71
C MET A 105 -10.07 -20.72 -13.85
N VAL A 106 -11.14 -21.21 -13.21
CA VAL A 106 -11.63 -22.60 -13.37
C VAL A 106 -12.83 -22.67 -14.34
N ALA A 107 -13.20 -21.54 -14.95
CA ALA A 107 -14.34 -21.43 -15.86
C ALA A 107 -13.95 -21.13 -17.33
N PHE A 108 -12.67 -21.24 -17.68
CA PHE A 108 -12.18 -21.25 -19.06
C PHE A 108 -11.12 -22.34 -19.25
#